data_AF-A0A817SE92-F1
#
_entry.id   AF-A0A817SE92-F1
#
_cell.length_a   1.000
_cell.length_b   1.000
_cell.length_c   1.000
_cell.angle_alpha   90.00
_cell.angle_beta   90.00
_cell.angle_gamma   90.00
#
_symmetry.space_group_name_H-M   'P 1'
#
loop_
_entity.id
_entity.type
_entity.pdbx_description
1 polymer ?
#
loop_
_entity_poly.entity_id
_entity_poly.type
_entity_poly.pdbx_seq_one_letter_code
_entity_poly.pdbx_strand_id
1 'polypeptide(L)'
;MSSDASAIQLWLNATTQLNRYFSIFIFIFGVICNILNVLVLSQRNLRANPCAFLFLLSFMASLVAIFSGLFTRTTAGWVIDLTNTIT
;
A
#
# COMPACT_ATOMS: atom_id res chain seq x y z
N MET A 1 -7.71 -11.70 35.61
CA MET A 1 -7.04 -10.85 34.61
C MET A 1 -7.53 -9.42 34.83
N SER A 2 -6.64 -8.44 35.00
CA SER A 2 -7.01 -7.06 35.32
C SER A 2 -7.75 -6.40 34.15
N SER A 3 -8.73 -5.55 34.46
CA SER A 3 -9.53 -4.79 33.48
C SER A 3 -8.66 -4.02 32.47
N ASP A 4 -7.49 -3.56 32.92
CA ASP A 4 -6.52 -2.83 32.10
C ASP A 4 -5.90 -3.71 31.00
N ALA A 5 -5.64 -4.98 31.30
CA ALA A 5 -5.08 -5.92 30.32
C ALA A 5 -6.07 -6.21 29.18
N SER A 6 -7.37 -6.30 29.48
CA SER A 6 -8.41 -6.44 28.45
C SER A 6 -8.56 -5.19 27.58
N ALA A 7 -8.46 -4.00 28.18
CA ALA A 7 -8.52 -2.75 27.44
C ALA A 7 -7.33 -2.62 26.46
N ILE A 8 -6.12 -2.92 26.93
CA ILE A 8 -4.90 -2.87 26.10
C ILE A 8 -5.01 -3.85 24.91
N GLN A 9 -5.51 -5.06 25.12
CA GLN A 9 -5.70 -6.01 24.03
C GLN A 9 -6.74 -5.54 23.00
N LEU A 10 -7.81 -4.88 23.45
CA LEU A 10 -8.84 -4.36 22.56
C LEU A 10 -8.29 -3.24 21.66
N TRP A 11 -7.48 -2.33 22.23
CA TRP A 11 -6.78 -1.29 21.48
C TRP A 11 -5.77 -1.86 20.48
N LEU A 12 -4.99 -2.87 20.87
CA LEU A 12 -4.03 -3.54 19.97
C LEU A 12 -4.74 -4.20 18.79
N ASN A 13 -5.86 -4.90 19.04
CA ASN A 13 -6.62 -5.55 17.98
C ASN A 13 -7.25 -4.52 17.03
N ALA A 14 -7.85 -3.45 17.58
CA ALA A 14 -8.42 -2.37 16.78
C ALA A 14 -7.35 -1.69 15.89
N THR A 15 -6.18 -1.41 16.46
CA THR A 15 -5.05 -0.79 15.73
C THR A 15 -4.54 -1.70 14.62
N THR A 16 -4.46 -3.01 14.89
CA THR A 16 -4.01 -4.01 13.90
C THR A 16 -4.98 -4.11 12.72
N GLN A 17 -6.29 -4.13 13.00
CA GLN A 17 -7.32 -4.15 11.96
C GLN A 17 -7.29 -2.86 11.13
N LEU A 18 -7.22 -1.69 11.80
CA LEU A 18 -7.09 -0.40 11.12
C LEU A 18 -5.88 -0.37 10.20
N ASN A 19 -4.70 -0.75 10.70
CA ASN A 19 -3.48 -0.75 9.91
C ASN A 19 -3.60 -1.64 8.66
N ARG A 20 -4.27 -2.80 8.78
CA ARG A 20 -4.47 -3.73 7.65
C ARG A 20 -5.40 -3.15 6.59
N TYR A 21 -6.58 -2.66 6.97
CA TYR A 21 -7.55 -2.11 6.01
C TYR A 21 -7.07 -0.79 5.39
N PHE A 22 -6.49 0.09 6.20
CA PHE A 22 -6.00 1.39 5.74
C PHE A 22 -4.79 1.22 4.81
N SER A 23 -3.91 0.25 5.08
CA SER A 23 -2.81 -0.11 4.16
C SER A 23 -3.33 -0.58 2.80
N ILE A 24 -4.36 -1.45 2.77
CA ILE A 24 -4.95 -1.90 1.50
C ILE A 24 -5.53 -0.72 0.71
N PHE A 25 -6.24 0.19 1.39
CA PHE A 25 -6.80 1.38 0.78
C PHE A 25 -5.70 2.29 0.19
N ILE A 26 -4.67 2.60 0.98
CA ILE A 26 -3.52 3.40 0.53
C ILE A 26 -2.81 2.72 -0.66
N PHE A 27 -2.69 1.40 -0.64
CA PHE A 27 -2.09 0.65 -1.74
C PHE A 27 -2.88 0.82 -3.04
N ILE A 28 -4.20 0.60 -3.02
CA ILE A 28 -5.06 0.72 -4.21
C ILE A 28 -5.06 2.16 -4.72
N PHE A 29 -5.34 3.13 -3.86
CA PHE A 29 -5.40 4.54 -4.26
C PHE A 29 -4.03 5.07 -4.69
N GLY A 30 -2.97 4.68 -3.98
CA GLY A 30 -1.59 5.05 -4.33
C GLY A 30 -1.19 4.52 -5.71
N VAL A 31 -1.53 3.26 -6.03
CA VAL A 31 -1.29 2.69 -7.35
C VAL A 31 -2.08 3.42 -8.43
N ILE A 32 -3.38 3.66 -8.23
CA ILE A 32 -4.23 4.34 -9.22
C ILE A 32 -3.75 5.78 -9.47
N CYS A 33 -3.48 6.56 -8.42
CA CYS A 33 -2.99 7.93 -8.54
C CYS A 33 -1.63 8.00 -9.26
N ASN A 34 -0.73 7.06 -8.97
CA ASN A 34 0.56 6.98 -9.67
C ASN A 34 0.39 6.61 -11.16
N ILE A 35 -0.49 5.67 -11.50
CA ILE A 35 -0.80 5.30 -12.89
C ILE A 35 -1.39 6.49 -13.66
N LEU A 36 -2.34 7.22 -13.05
CA LEU A 36 -2.92 8.42 -13.64
C LEU A 36 -1.87 9.50 -13.91
N ASN A 37 -0.94 9.72 -12.97
CA ASN A 37 0.17 10.66 -13.17
C ASN A 37 1.11 10.23 -14.31
N VAL A 38 1.39 8.94 -14.47
CA VAL A 38 2.16 8.42 -15.61
C VAL A 38 1.42 8.64 -16.93
N LEU A 39 0.10 8.40 -16.97
CA LEU A 39 -0.72 8.65 -18.17
C LEU A 39 -0.73 10.13 -18.56
N VAL A 40 -0.85 11.03 -17.59
CA VAL A 40 -0.80 12.49 -17.81
C VAL A 40 0.58 12.92 -18.31
N LEU A 41 1.66 12.43 -17.70
CA LEU A 41 3.03 12.75 -18.12
C LEU A 41 3.45 12.10 -19.44
N SER A 42 2.78 11.01 -19.84
CA SER A 42 2.98 10.34 -21.13
C SER A 42 2.36 11.11 -22.31
N GLN A 43 1.53 12.13 -22.04
CA GLN A 43 0.95 12.97 -23.09
C GLN A 43 2.03 13.67 -23.92
N ARG A 44 1.83 13.67 -25.24
CA ARG A 44 2.79 14.16 -26.24
C ARG A 44 3.22 15.61 -26.02
N ASN A 45 2.37 16.43 -25.40
CA ASN A 45 2.65 17.82 -25.05
C ASN A 45 3.68 17.99 -23.91
N LEU A 46 3.79 17.04 -22.97
CA LEU A 46 4.70 17.14 -21.83
C LEU A 46 6.05 16.45 -22.05
N ARG A 47 6.16 15.52 -23.02
CA ARG A 47 7.42 14.84 -23.38
C ARG A 47 8.50 15.76 -23.95
N ALA A 48 8.15 17.00 -24.33
CA ALA A 48 9.11 18.00 -24.76
C ALA A 48 9.95 18.58 -23.59
N ASN A 49 9.57 18.31 -22.34
CA ASN A 49 10.23 18.87 -21.17
C ASN A 49 11.03 17.80 -20.39
N PRO A 50 12.37 17.91 -20.26
CA PRO A 50 13.20 16.93 -19.56
C PRO A 50 12.83 16.77 -18.07
N CYS A 51 12.22 17.78 -17.45
CA CYS A 51 11.70 17.67 -16.08
C CYS A 51 10.58 16.62 -15.96
N ALA A 52 9.81 16.36 -17.02
CA ALA A 52 8.77 15.34 -17.01
C ALA A 52 9.36 13.93 -16.81
N PHE A 53 10.57 13.68 -17.32
CA PHE A 53 11.25 12.38 -17.16
C PHE A 53 11.76 12.16 -15.74
N LEU A 54 12.31 13.20 -15.10
CA LEU A 54 12.72 13.15 -13.68
C LEU A 54 11.52 12.94 -12.76
N PHE A 55 10.39 13.58 -13.06
CA PHE A 55 9.14 13.36 -12.34
C PHE A 55 8.64 11.91 -12.50
N LEU A 56 8.75 11.34 -13.71
CA LEU A 56 8.36 9.97 -14.00
C LEU A 56 9.21 8.95 -13.21
N LEU A 57 10.53 9.17 -13.11
CA LEU A 57 11.42 8.34 -12.29
C LEU A 57 11.10 8.45 -10.78
N SER A 58 10.80 9.65 -10.28
CA SER A 58 10.39 9.85 -8.89
C SER A 58 9.05 9.15 -8.56
N PHE A 59 8.14 9.11 -9.53
CA PHE A 59 6.88 8.38 -9.44
C PHE A 59 7.06 6.86 -9.47
N MET A 60 7.95 6.35 -10.32
CA MET A 60 8.30 4.92 -10.34
C MET A 60 8.96 4.49 -9.03
N ALA A 61 9.85 5.31 -8.47
CA ALA A 61 10.43 5.07 -7.15
C ALA A 61 9.36 5.05 -6.04
N SER A 62 8.37 5.95 -6.12
CA SER A 62 7.23 5.98 -5.17
C SER A 62 6.35 4.74 -5.30
N LEU A 63 6.11 4.24 -6.51
CA LEU A 63 5.43 2.95 -6.73
C LEU A 63 6.21 1.80 -6.10
N VAL A 64 7.52 1.71 -6.35
CA VAL A 64 8.38 0.66 -5.76
C VAL A 64 8.39 0.73 -4.23
N ALA A 65 8.40 1.94 -3.65
CA ALA A 65 8.31 2.12 -2.20
C ALA A 65 6.96 1.66 -1.63
N ILE A 66 5.85 1.97 -2.32
CA ILE A 66 4.52 1.49 -1.93
C ILE A 66 4.44 -0.03 -2.03
N PHE A 67 4.94 -0.62 -3.12
CA PHE A 67 4.97 -2.07 -3.31
C PHE A 67 5.84 -2.74 -2.22
N SER A 68 7.11 -2.39 -2.08
CA SER A 68 8.01 -3.01 -1.09
C SER A 68 7.53 -2.85 0.35
N GLY A 69 7.01 -1.68 0.72
CA GLY A 69 6.59 -1.36 2.08
C GLY A 69 5.21 -1.91 2.45
N LEU A 70 4.20 -1.67 1.59
CA LEU A 70 2.82 -2.06 1.91
C LEU A 70 2.51 -3.49 1.49
N PHE A 71 3.05 -4.00 0.38
CA PHE A 71 2.80 -5.39 -0.03
C PHE A 71 3.26 -6.36 1.07
N THR A 72 4.50 -6.19 1.56
CA THR A 72 5.06 -7.00 2.66
C THR A 72 4.23 -6.90 3.94
N ARG A 73 3.71 -5.71 4.29
CA ARG A 73 2.84 -5.54 5.46
C ARG A 73 1.46 -6.18 5.27
N THR A 74 0.92 -6.10 4.06
CA THR A 74 -0.35 -6.75 3.74
C THR A 74 -0.22 -8.27 3.73
N THR A 75 0.84 -8.85 3.19
CA THR A 75 1.04 -10.31 3.16
C THR A 75 1.48 -10.87 4.51
N ALA A 76 2.24 -10.13 5.33
CA ALA A 76 2.62 -10.58 6.67
C ALA A 76 1.43 -10.84 7.62
N GLY A 77 0.29 -10.17 7.41
CA GLY A 77 -0.94 -10.41 8.17
C GLY A 77 -1.83 -11.54 7.62
N TRP A 78 -1.53 -12.03 6.42
CA TRP A 78 -2.18 -13.19 5.80
C TRP A 78 -1.19 -14.35 5.87
N VAL A 79 -1.17 -15.09 6.98
CA VAL A 79 -0.64 -16.45 6.95
C VAL A 79 -1.46 -17.17 5.89
N ILE A 80 -0.83 -17.51 4.76
CA ILE A 80 -1.46 -18.29 3.71
C ILE A 80 -1.64 -19.70 4.28
N ASP A 81 -2.69 -19.89 5.08
CA ASP A 81 -3.03 -21.19 5.63
C ASP A 81 -3.69 -22.02 4.52
N LEU A 82 -2.84 -22.64 3.71
CA LEU A 82 -3.20 -23.55 2.63
C LEU A 82 -3.99 -24.79 3.12
N THR A 83 -4.06 -25.01 4.43
CA THR A 83 -4.70 -26.18 5.05
C THR A 83 -6.21 -26.23 4.79
N ASN A 84 -6.87 -25.09 4.56
CA ASN A 84 -8.32 -25.03 4.29
C ASN A 84 -8.71 -25.17 2.81
N THR A 85 -7.74 -25.33 1.89
CA THR A 85 -7.99 -25.43 0.44
C THR A 85 -7.95 -26.85 -0.11
N ILE A 86 -7.67 -27.85 0.73
CA ILE A 86 -7.69 -29.27 0.39
C ILE A 86 -8.75 -29.97 1.26
N THR A 87 -10.00 -29.87 0.83
CA THR A 87 -11.09 -30.79 1.22
C THR A 87 -11.68 -31.37 -0.05
#